data_AF-A0A3S4PEN7-F1
#
_entry.id   AF-A0A3S4PEN7-F1
#
_cell.length_a   1.000
_cell.length_b   1.000
_cell.length_c   1.000
_cell.angle_alpha   90.00
_cell.angle_beta   90.00
_cell.angle_gamma   90.00
#
_symmetry.space_group_name_H-M   'P 1'
#
loop_
_entity.id
_entity.type
_entity.pdbx_description
1 polymer ?
#
loop_
_entity_poly.entity_id
_entity_poly.type
_entity_poly.pdbx_seq_one_letter_code
_entity_poly.pdbx_strand_id
1 'polypeptide(L)'
;MDIKFELILSGKLLLSILFGSIIGYEREAAHKDAGIRTFAILCLASCLFVAVASHLTDDKSAIARMLAAIPAGLGFISAGLALKDKSSNMQGLTTSTALWAASAIGAALALNMFLLSFLATVLTLFVLSLNKFKWYKNWIAKKEQSKNLK
;
A
#
# COMPACT_ATOMS: atom_id res chain seq x y z
N MET A 1 9.39 14.19 27.91
CA MET A 1 8.57 13.20 27.19
C MET A 1 7.13 13.66 27.26
N ASP A 2 6.59 14.16 26.15
CA ASP A 2 5.17 14.52 26.07
C ASP A 2 4.33 13.26 25.90
N ILE A 3 3.79 12.74 27.01
CA ILE A 3 2.94 11.54 27.03
C ILE A 3 1.76 11.67 26.05
N LYS A 4 1.20 12.89 25.92
CA LYS A 4 0.12 13.17 24.95
C LYS A 4 0.55 12.93 23.51
N PHE A 5 1.78 13.30 23.16
CA PHE A 5 2.33 13.11 21.82
C PHE A 5 2.53 11.62 21.53
N GLU A 6 3.12 10.87 22.46
CA GLU A 6 3.33 9.42 22.29
C GLU A 6 2.01 8.64 22.20
N LEU A 7 0.98 9.08 22.91
CA LEU A 7 -0.35 8.48 22.85
C LEU A 7 -1.02 8.70 21.49
N ILE A 8 -0.92 9.92 20.93
CA ILE A 8 -1.41 10.23 19.58
C ILE A 8 -0.66 9.41 18.54
N LEU A 9 0.66 9.30 18.67
CA LEU A 9 1.48 8.52 17.76
C LEU A 9 1.10 7.03 17.80
N SER A 10 0.89 6.48 18.99
CA SER A 10 0.42 5.11 19.16
C SER A 10 -0.93 4.87 18.50
N GLY A 11 -1.87 5.82 18.60
CA GLY A 11 -3.13 5.79 17.87
C GLY A 11 -2.96 5.73 16.35
N LYS A 12 -2.03 6.51 15.79
CA LYS A 12 -1.70 6.47 14.35
C LYS A 12 -1.11 5.13 13.93
N LEU A 13 -0.24 4.55 14.75
CA LEU A 13 0.35 3.23 14.47
C LEU A 13 -0.73 2.14 14.45
N LEU A 14 -1.66 2.14 15.40
CA LEU A 14 -2.79 1.22 15.39
C LEU A 14 -3.67 1.40 14.14
N LEU A 15 -3.93 2.65 13.74
CA LEU A 15 -4.70 2.94 12.53
C LEU A 15 -3.96 2.47 11.26
N SER A 16 -2.64 2.59 11.22
CA SER A 16 -1.82 2.12 10.11
C SER A 16 -1.85 0.60 9.96
N ILE A 17 -1.82 -0.14 11.08
CA ILE A 17 -2.02 -1.59 11.09
C ILE A 17 -3.39 -1.92 10.51
N LEU A 18 -4.44 -1.22 10.93
CA LEU A 18 -5.80 -1.46 10.47
C LEU A 18 -5.92 -1.24 8.95
N PHE A 19 -5.43 -0.12 8.43
CA PHE A 19 -5.51 0.18 7.00
C PHE A 19 -4.67 -0.79 6.15
N GLY A 20 -3.45 -1.09 6.60
CA GLY A 20 -2.60 -2.09 5.96
C GLY A 20 -3.23 -3.48 5.99
N SER A 21 -3.86 -3.86 7.10
CA SER A 21 -4.52 -5.17 7.24
C SER A 21 -5.71 -5.32 6.32
N ILE A 22 -6.50 -4.27 6.09
CA ILE A 22 -7.65 -4.33 5.17
C ILE A 22 -7.17 -4.61 3.74
N ILE A 23 -6.11 -3.92 3.29
CA ILE A 23 -5.51 -4.16 1.96
C ILE A 23 -4.93 -5.57 1.88
N GLY A 24 -4.17 -5.98 2.89
CA GLY A 24 -3.57 -7.31 2.93
C GLY A 24 -4.60 -8.44 3.01
N TYR A 25 -5.75 -8.23 3.66
CA TYR A 25 -6.85 -9.19 3.71
C TYR A 25 -7.43 -9.43 2.32
N GLU A 26 -7.69 -8.38 1.56
CA GLU A 26 -8.14 -8.51 0.17
C GLU A 26 -7.11 -9.26 -0.66
N ARG A 27 -5.81 -9.01 -0.45
CA ARG A 27 -4.75 -9.73 -1.15
C ARG A 27 -4.66 -11.20 -0.81
N GLU A 28 -4.77 -11.53 0.47
CA GLU A 28 -4.73 -12.90 0.98
C GLU A 28 -5.96 -13.70 0.51
N ALA A 29 -7.14 -13.09 0.56
CA ALA A 29 -8.39 -13.67 0.05
C ALA A 29 -8.37 -13.91 -1.48
N ALA A 30 -7.53 -13.18 -2.21
CA ALA A 30 -7.31 -13.36 -3.63
C ALA A 30 -6.05 -14.19 -3.95
N HIS A 31 -5.56 -14.96 -2.97
CA HIS A 31 -4.45 -15.91 -3.08
C HIS A 31 -3.17 -15.33 -3.71
N LYS A 32 -2.75 -14.15 -3.25
CA LYS A 32 -1.48 -13.53 -3.70
C LYS A 32 -0.34 -13.74 -2.71
N ASP A 33 0.86 -13.50 -3.21
CA ASP A 33 2.13 -13.78 -2.52
C ASP A 33 2.35 -12.99 -1.21
N ALA A 34 1.71 -11.83 -1.04
CA ALA A 34 1.73 -11.06 0.19
C ALA A 34 0.32 -10.88 0.76
N GLY A 35 0.16 -11.23 2.04
CA GLY A 35 -1.11 -11.15 2.78
C GLY A 35 -1.09 -10.11 3.90
N ILE A 36 -1.98 -10.27 4.88
CA ILE A 36 -2.27 -9.29 5.94
C ILE A 36 -1.01 -8.85 6.68
N ARG A 37 -0.16 -9.81 7.07
CA ARG A 37 1.05 -9.55 7.87
C ARG A 37 2.01 -8.60 7.14
N THR A 38 2.22 -8.82 5.84
CA THR A 38 3.16 -8.02 5.04
C THR A 38 2.66 -6.58 4.91
N PHE A 39 1.40 -6.39 4.56
CA PHE A 39 0.83 -5.06 4.38
C PHE A 39 0.69 -4.29 5.70
N ALA A 40 0.30 -4.97 6.78
CA ALA A 40 0.18 -4.36 8.10
C ALA A 40 1.54 -3.85 8.62
N ILE A 41 2.58 -4.70 8.58
CA ILE A 41 3.93 -4.34 9.03
C ILE A 41 4.50 -3.22 8.16
N LEU A 42 4.27 -3.26 6.84
CA LEU A 42 4.78 -2.23 5.94
C LEU A 42 4.14 -0.86 6.19
N CYS A 43 2.82 -0.82 6.36
CA CYS A 43 2.09 0.41 6.65
C CYS A 43 2.54 1.00 8.00
N LEU A 44 2.72 0.14 9.01
CA LEU A 44 3.25 0.51 10.32
C LEU A 44 4.67 1.06 10.25
N ALA A 45 5.58 0.37 9.55
CA ALA A 45 6.98 0.81 9.41
C ALA A 45 7.07 2.19 8.74
N SER A 46 6.31 2.39 7.65
CA SER A 46 6.24 3.68 6.97
C SER A 46 5.70 4.79 7.88
N CYS A 47 4.60 4.53 8.59
CA CYS A 47 4.04 5.48 9.54
C CYS A 47 5.04 5.85 10.64
N LEU A 48 5.74 4.86 11.19
CA LEU A 48 6.73 5.07 12.25
C LEU A 48 7.91 5.91 11.76
N PHE A 49 8.47 5.59 10.59
CA PHE A 49 9.59 6.33 10.01
C PHE A 49 9.27 7.80 9.77
N VAL A 50 8.11 8.09 9.17
CA VAL A 50 7.69 9.48 8.91
C VAL A 50 7.36 10.21 10.19
N ALA A 51 6.72 9.54 11.16
CA ALA A 51 6.40 10.17 12.44
C ALA A 51 7.66 10.54 13.23
N VAL A 52 8.65 9.65 13.29
CA VAL A 52 9.94 9.91 13.93
C VAL A 52 10.67 11.06 13.23
N ALA A 53 10.69 11.07 11.89
CA ALA A 53 11.30 12.16 11.13
C ALA A 53 10.61 13.50 11.39
N SER A 54 9.27 13.53 11.41
CA SER A 54 8.49 14.74 11.71
C SER A 54 8.65 15.23 13.16
N HIS A 55 9.03 14.35 14.07
CA HIS A 55 9.33 14.74 15.45
C HIS A 55 10.73 15.34 15.59
N LEU A 56 11.67 14.88 14.76
CA LEU A 56 13.06 15.32 14.81
C LEU A 56 13.27 16.71 14.18
N THR A 57 12.45 17.07 13.19
CA THR A 57 12.61 18.34 12.47
C THR A 57 11.30 18.80 11.83
N ASP A 58 11.10 20.13 11.84
CA ASP A 58 10.03 20.80 11.09
C ASP A 58 10.45 21.17 9.65
N ASP A 59 11.70 20.88 9.26
CA ASP A 59 12.15 21.12 7.89
C ASP A 59 11.44 20.19 6.91
N LYS A 60 10.51 20.78 6.14
CA LYS A 60 9.75 20.08 5.10
C LYS A 60 10.65 19.42 4.06
N SER A 61 11.84 19.97 3.78
CA SER A 61 12.80 19.35 2.86
C SER A 61 13.38 18.06 3.44
N ALA A 62 13.74 18.06 4.72
CA ALA A 62 14.19 16.85 5.41
C ALA A 62 13.11 15.76 5.46
N ILE A 63 11.86 16.13 5.77
CA ILE A 63 10.72 15.21 5.76
C ILE A 63 10.47 14.66 4.33
N ALA A 64 10.53 15.51 3.31
CA ALA A 64 10.36 15.10 1.91
C ALA A 64 11.45 14.10 1.47
N ARG A 65 12.70 14.28 1.92
CA ARG A 65 13.78 13.31 1.68
C ARG A 65 13.50 11.96 2.35
N MET A 66 12.96 11.95 3.56
CA MET A 66 12.55 10.71 4.23
C MET A 66 11.42 10.00 3.46
N LEU A 67 10.43 10.76 2.99
CA LEU A 67 9.35 10.23 2.16
C LEU A 67 9.89 9.60 0.86
N ALA A 68 10.88 10.22 0.22
CA ALA A 68 11.51 9.68 -0.99
C ALA A 68 12.35 8.42 -0.71
N ALA A 69 12.93 8.28 0.48
CA ALA A 69 13.74 7.14 0.87
C ALA A 69 12.92 5.85 1.07
N ILE A 70 11.65 5.97 1.49
CA ILE A 70 10.78 4.80 1.76
C ILE A 70 10.56 3.96 0.48
N PRO A 71 10.07 4.52 -0.64
CA PRO A 71 10.00 3.82 -1.93
C PRO A 71 11.31 3.19 -2.38
N ALA A 72 12.43 3.89 -2.21
CA ALA A 72 13.74 3.41 -2.62
C ALA A 72 14.15 2.15 -1.84
N GLY A 73 13.93 2.14 -0.51
CA GLY A 73 14.16 0.96 0.33
C GLY A 73 13.24 -0.22 -0.01
N LEU A 74 11.99 0.06 -0.41
CA LEU A 74 11.03 -0.97 -0.80
C LEU A 74 11.28 -1.58 -2.18
N GLY A 75 12.07 -0.91 -3.03
CA GLY A 75 12.38 -1.38 -4.38
C GLY A 75 12.96 -2.80 -4.40
N PHE A 76 13.85 -3.12 -3.47
CA PHE A 76 14.45 -4.45 -3.36
C PHE A 76 13.44 -5.54 -2.95
N ILE A 77 12.60 -5.26 -1.96
CA ILE A 77 11.57 -6.19 -1.47
C ILE A 77 10.52 -6.46 -2.57
N SER A 78 10.12 -5.38 -3.24
CA SER A 78 9.11 -5.39 -4.30
C SER A 78 9.62 -6.07 -5.57
N ALA A 79 10.90 -5.90 -5.91
CA ALA A 79 11.55 -6.62 -7.01
C ALA A 79 11.66 -8.11 -6.69
N GLY A 80 12.01 -8.47 -5.45
CA GLY A 80 12.05 -9.87 -5.01
C GLY A 80 10.70 -10.58 -5.14
N LEU A 81 9.60 -9.91 -4.76
CA LEU A 81 8.25 -10.44 -4.95
C LEU A 81 7.86 -10.55 -6.44
N ALA A 82 8.21 -9.56 -7.25
CA ALA A 82 7.91 -9.56 -8.67
C ALA A 82 8.64 -10.68 -9.44
N LEU A 83 9.86 -11.04 -9.03
CA LEU A 83 10.70 -12.05 -9.67
C LEU A 83 10.43 -13.49 -9.20
N LYS A 84 9.72 -13.67 -8.08
CA LYS A 84 9.46 -14.99 -7.48
C LYS A 84 8.55 -15.87 -8.36
N ASP A 85 7.71 -15.26 -9.19
CA ASP A 85 6.73 -15.98 -10.00
C ASP A 85 7.28 -16.29 -11.41
N LYS A 86 8.05 -17.39 -11.51
CA LYS A 86 8.62 -17.88 -12.79
C LYS A 86 7.64 -18.68 -13.65
N SER A 87 6.47 -19.07 -13.12
CA SER A 87 5.63 -20.11 -13.73
C SER A 87 4.26 -19.63 -14.21
N SER A 88 3.65 -18.58 -13.64
CA SER A 88 2.34 -18.14 -14.14
C SER A 88 1.98 -16.69 -13.84
N ASN A 89 1.86 -15.89 -14.90
CA ASN A 89 1.19 -14.59 -14.95
C ASN A 89 1.83 -13.45 -14.14
N MET A 90 1.56 -12.23 -14.58
CA MET A 90 2.00 -10.94 -14.00
C MET A 90 1.45 -10.66 -12.58
N GLN A 91 1.27 -11.69 -11.73
CA GLN A 91 0.61 -11.59 -10.42
C GLN A 91 1.49 -10.86 -9.40
N GLY A 92 2.80 -11.13 -9.42
CA GLY A 92 3.77 -10.45 -8.54
C GLY A 92 3.82 -8.93 -8.72
N LEU A 93 3.65 -8.43 -9.95
CA LEU A 93 3.72 -6.99 -10.25
C LEU A 93 2.61 -6.18 -9.56
N THR A 94 1.41 -6.74 -9.49
CA THR A 94 0.27 -6.09 -8.81
C THR A 94 0.47 -6.08 -7.30
N THR A 95 0.99 -7.17 -6.74
CA THR A 95 1.31 -7.27 -5.30
C THR A 95 2.37 -6.25 -4.90
N SER A 96 3.44 -6.11 -5.70
CA SER A 96 4.48 -5.10 -5.49
C SER A 96 3.94 -3.68 -5.55
N THR A 97 3.07 -3.38 -6.52
CA THR A 97 2.43 -2.05 -6.63
C THR A 97 1.52 -1.76 -5.43
N ALA A 98 0.80 -2.76 -4.95
CA ALA A 98 -0.06 -2.61 -3.77
C ALA A 98 0.76 -2.35 -2.49
N LEU A 99 1.91 -3.02 -2.32
CA LEU A 99 2.83 -2.74 -1.20
C LEU A 99 3.32 -1.28 -1.25
N TRP A 100 3.65 -0.80 -2.45
CA TRP A 100 4.05 0.59 -2.66
C TRP A 100 2.96 1.57 -2.22
N ALA A 101 1.71 1.35 -2.65
CA ALA A 101 0.57 2.16 -2.22
C ALA A 101 0.34 2.11 -0.70
N ALA A 102 0.45 0.93 -0.07
CA ALA A 102 0.31 0.77 1.37
C ALA A 102 1.37 1.56 2.16
N SER A 103 2.60 1.64 1.66
CA SER A 103 3.64 2.47 2.28
C SER A 103 3.28 3.96 2.27
N ALA A 104 2.71 4.47 1.17
CA ALA A 104 2.28 5.86 1.06
C ALA A 104 1.11 6.17 2.01
N ILE A 105 0.19 5.23 2.20
CA ILE A 105 -0.94 5.36 3.14
C ILE A 105 -0.42 5.51 4.58
N GLY A 106 0.54 4.69 4.98
CA GLY A 106 1.19 4.78 6.30
C GLY A 106 1.90 6.12 6.52
N ALA A 107 2.62 6.61 5.51
CA ALA A 107 3.26 7.92 5.55
C ALA A 107 2.25 9.07 5.72
N ALA A 108 1.12 9.02 4.99
CA ALA A 108 0.05 10.01 5.11
C ALA A 108 -0.60 10.01 6.51
N LEU A 109 -0.74 8.84 7.16
CA LEU A 109 -1.24 8.75 8.53
C LEU A 109 -0.31 9.43 9.55
N ALA A 110 1.01 9.26 9.38
CA ALA A 110 1.99 9.94 10.22
C ALA A 110 1.84 11.46 10.20
N LEU A 111 1.59 12.02 9.00
CA LEU A 111 1.41 13.45 8.75
C LEU A 111 0.01 14.00 9.07
N ASN A 112 -0.82 13.24 9.80
CA ASN A 112 -2.21 13.60 10.16
C ASN A 112 -3.18 13.71 8.97
N MET A 113 -2.84 13.16 7.80
CA MET A 113 -3.68 13.24 6.60
C MET A 113 -4.74 12.12 6.57
N PHE A 114 -5.54 12.01 7.61
CA PHE A 114 -6.46 10.88 7.82
C PHE A 114 -7.47 10.67 6.68
N LEU A 115 -8.07 11.76 6.18
CA LEU A 115 -9.02 11.68 5.07
C LEU A 115 -8.35 11.15 3.78
N LEU A 116 -7.12 11.61 3.51
CA LEU A 116 -6.37 11.17 2.34
C LEU A 116 -5.95 9.70 2.47
N SER A 117 -5.48 9.29 3.64
CA SER A 117 -5.15 7.88 3.92
C SER A 117 -6.36 6.97 3.76
N PHE A 118 -7.53 7.39 4.24
CA PHE A 118 -8.77 6.63 4.10
C PHE A 118 -9.19 6.51 2.63
N LEU A 119 -9.25 7.63 1.90
CA LEU A 119 -9.58 7.65 0.47
C LEU A 119 -8.60 6.81 -0.36
N ALA A 120 -7.30 6.95 -0.10
CA ALA A 120 -6.27 6.16 -0.78
C ALA A 120 -6.43 4.66 -0.51
N THR A 121 -6.79 4.27 0.71
CA THR A 121 -7.08 2.86 1.07
C THR A 121 -8.28 2.34 0.28
N VAL A 122 -9.39 3.09 0.26
CA VAL A 122 -10.61 2.72 -0.46
C VAL A 122 -10.35 2.61 -1.97
N LEU A 123 -9.66 3.58 -2.56
CA LEU A 123 -9.31 3.57 -3.98
C LEU A 123 -8.37 2.40 -4.32
N THR A 124 -7.40 2.10 -3.45
CA THR A 124 -6.51 0.95 -3.63
C THR A 124 -7.31 -0.35 -3.64
N LEU A 125 -8.21 -0.54 -2.67
CA LEU A 125 -9.09 -1.71 -2.61
C LEU A 125 -10.02 -1.81 -3.82
N PHE A 126 -10.56 -0.68 -4.26
CA PHE A 126 -11.42 -0.62 -5.44
C PHE A 126 -10.68 -1.11 -6.68
N VAL A 127 -9.49 -0.57 -6.95
CA VAL A 127 -8.65 -0.97 -8.10
C VAL A 127 -8.27 -2.44 -8.02
N LEU A 128 -7.85 -2.94 -6.85
CA LEU A 128 -7.51 -4.34 -6.66
C LEU A 128 -8.70 -5.29 -6.86
N SER A 129 -9.90 -4.83 -6.52
CA SER A 129 -11.14 -5.60 -6.66
C SER A 129 -11.76 -5.54 -8.05
N LEU A 130 -11.25 -4.71 -8.97
CA LEU A 130 -11.81 -4.56 -10.32
C LEU A 130 -11.93 -5.88 -11.07
N ASN A 131 -10.95 -6.79 -10.91
CA ASN A 131 -10.98 -8.08 -11.61
C ASN A 131 -12.14 -8.99 -11.15
N LYS A 132 -12.69 -8.75 -9.95
CA LYS A 132 -13.77 -9.54 -9.35
C LYS A 132 -15.14 -9.12 -9.91
N PHE A 133 -15.26 -7.92 -10.47
CA PHE A 133 -16.52 -7.42 -11.04
C PHE A 133 -16.80 -8.06 -12.39
N LYS A 134 -17.93 -8.80 -12.49
CA LYS A 134 -18.40 -9.44 -13.73
C LYS A 134 -18.50 -8.48 -14.91
N TRP A 135 -18.93 -7.24 -14.69
CA TRP A 135 -19.04 -6.22 -15.74
C TRP A 135 -17.68 -5.91 -16.40
N TYR A 136 -16.63 -5.77 -15.60
CA TYR A 136 -15.28 -5.49 -16.10
C TYR A 136 -14.74 -6.66 -16.93
N LYS A 137 -14.94 -7.89 -16.43
CA LYS A 137 -14.54 -9.12 -17.13
C LYS A 137 -15.24 -9.26 -18.49
N ASN A 138 -16.54 -9.00 -18.53
CA ASN A 138 -17.35 -9.06 -19.75
C ASN A 138 -16.93 -7.98 -20.76
N TRP A 139 -16.58 -6.78 -20.28
CA TRP A 139 -16.12 -5.69 -21.14
C TRP A 139 -14.77 -5.98 -21.81
N ILE A 140 -13.82 -6.55 -21.06
CA ILE A 140 -12.53 -6.98 -21.61
C ILE A 140 -12.72 -8.10 -22.64
N ALA A 141 -13.51 -9.13 -22.30
CA ALA A 141 -13.79 -10.24 -23.21
C ALA A 141 -14.40 -9.77 -24.55
N LYS A 142 -15.31 -8.78 -24.50
CA LYS A 142 -15.93 -8.18 -25.69
C LYS A 142 -14.91 -7.44 -26.56
N LYS A 143 -13.95 -6.74 -25.95
CA LYS A 143 -12.86 -6.06 -26.68
C LYS A 143 -11.93 -7.06 -27.36
N GLU A 144 -11.62 -8.17 -26.71
CA GLU A 144 -10.73 -9.21 -27.23
C GLU A 144 -11.36 -9.92 -28.44
N GLN A 145 -12.65 -10.26 -28.36
CA GLN A 145 -13.41 -10.79 -29.50
C GLN A 145 -13.45 -9.83 -30.69
N SER A 146 -13.67 -8.53 -30.46
CA SER A 146 -13.68 -7.53 -31.53
C SER A 146 -12.32 -7.34 -32.20
N LYS A 147 -11.22 -7.68 -31.52
CA LYS A 147 -9.85 -7.58 -32.06
C LYS A 147 -9.49 -8.80 -32.90
N ASN A 148 -10.02 -9.97 -32.57
CA ASN A 148 -9.82 -11.22 -33.34
C ASN A 148 -10.73 -11.33 -34.58
N LEU A 149 -11.74 -10.47 -34.72
CA LEU A 149 -12.62 -10.38 -35.90
C LEU A 149 -12.14 -9.39 -36.98
N LYS A 150 -11.02 -8.70 -36.75
CA LYS A 150 -10.36 -7.79 -37.71
C LYS A 150 -9.03 -8.38 -38.13
#